data_AF-A0A364Y6A7-F1
#
_entry.id   AF-A0A364Y6A7-F1
#
_cell.length_a   1.000
_cell.length_b   1.000
_cell.length_c   1.000
_cell.angle_alpha   90.00
_cell.angle_beta   90.00
_cell.angle_gamma   90.00
#
_symmetry.space_group_name_H-M   'P 1'
#
loop_
_entity.id
_entity.type
_entity.pdbx_description
1 polymer ?
#
loop_
_entity_poly.entity_id
_entity_poly.type
_entity_poly.pdbx_seq_one_letter_code
_entity_poly.pdbx_strand_id
1 'polypeptide(L)'
;MSKRTVLLFGAGAAIPWGGPTTASLTTIVRNAGKSFRDKTNVPITELVFENLKQALPEPEINFETIISVIEDLLAYYAYYNGEERLPSITNAFFKSVFGEHNWDFTIAGAKEEHGYRLNIPSNTEYAFGKISLNYENPTQFYFQHLFFNTC
;
A
#
# COMPACT_ATOMS: atom_id res chain seq x y z
N MET A 1 -21.46 42.71 -16.05
CA MET A 1 -20.37 41.71 -16.13
C MET A 1 -20.77 40.52 -15.25
N SER A 2 -20.90 39.30 -15.81
CA SER A 2 -21.08 38.12 -14.95
C SER A 2 -19.73 37.74 -14.33
N LYS A 3 -19.74 37.33 -13.05
CA LYS A 3 -18.55 36.77 -12.42
C LYS A 3 -18.22 35.43 -13.07
N ARG A 4 -17.02 35.28 -13.61
CA ARG A 4 -16.48 33.98 -14.02
C ARG A 4 -15.97 33.26 -12.79
N THR A 5 -16.59 32.13 -12.47
CA THR A 5 -16.05 31.18 -11.49
C THR A 5 -15.04 30.30 -12.20
N VAL A 6 -13.77 30.37 -11.78
CA VAL A 6 -12.72 29.47 -12.26
C VAL A 6 -12.63 28.32 -11.28
N LEU A 7 -12.87 27.11 -11.75
CA LEU A 7 -12.67 25.88 -11.00
C LEU A 7 -11.35 25.27 -11.48
N LEU A 8 -10.38 25.16 -10.58
CA LEU A 8 -9.12 24.50 -10.86
C LEU A 8 -9.18 23.07 -10.34
N PHE A 9 -8.96 22.09 -11.21
CA PHE A 9 -8.89 20.67 -10.87
C PHE A 9 -7.45 20.18 -11.08
N GLY A 10 -6.75 19.93 -9.98
CA GLY A 10 -5.40 19.38 -9.92
C GLY A 10 -4.72 19.71 -8.59
N ALA A 11 -3.93 18.80 -8.01
CA ALA A 11 -3.29 19.01 -6.70
C ALA A 11 -2.45 20.30 -6.64
N GLY A 12 -1.83 20.69 -7.75
CA GLY A 12 -1.06 21.94 -7.87
C GLY A 12 -1.88 23.22 -7.72
N ALA A 13 -3.19 23.17 -7.96
CA ALA A 13 -4.07 24.32 -7.82
C ALA A 13 -4.35 24.71 -6.37
N ALA A 14 -4.12 23.78 -5.43
CA ALA A 14 -4.30 24.02 -4.01
C ALA A 14 -3.05 24.64 -3.35
N ILE A 15 -1.90 24.68 -4.03
CA ILE A 15 -0.63 25.21 -3.48
C ILE A 15 -0.78 26.66 -2.97
N PRO A 16 -1.44 27.60 -3.69
CA PRO A 16 -1.67 28.96 -3.18
C PRO A 16 -2.52 29.02 -1.91
N TRP A 17 -3.26 27.95 -1.60
CA TRP A 17 -4.06 27.80 -0.39
C TRP A 17 -3.38 26.92 0.68
N GLY A 18 -2.09 26.64 0.53
CA GLY A 18 -1.33 25.80 1.47
C GLY A 18 -1.52 24.29 1.27
N GLY A 19 -2.03 23.86 0.10
CA GLY A 19 -2.14 22.46 -0.27
C GLY A 19 -0.76 21.79 -0.43
N PRO A 20 -0.66 20.46 -0.18
CA PRO A 20 0.61 19.74 -0.25
C PRO A 20 1.10 19.61 -1.69
N THR A 21 2.43 19.61 -1.87
CA THR A 21 3.05 19.33 -3.17
C THR A 21 3.11 17.83 -3.44
N THR A 22 3.28 17.42 -4.70
CA THR A 22 3.52 16.01 -5.05
C THR A 22 4.67 15.40 -4.26
N ALA A 23 5.79 16.11 -4.12
CA ALA A 23 6.93 15.64 -3.32
C ALA A 23 6.57 15.46 -1.82
N SER A 24 5.76 16.39 -1.27
CA SER A 24 5.25 16.27 0.10
C SER A 24 4.34 15.06 0.25
N LEU A 25 3.43 14.82 -0.70
CA LEU A 25 2.53 13.66 -0.68
C LEU A 25 3.32 12.35 -0.80
N THR A 26 4.31 12.29 -1.69
CA THR A 26 5.21 11.12 -1.82
C THR A 26 5.93 10.83 -0.51
N THR A 27 6.40 11.87 0.18
CA THR A 27 7.05 11.73 1.49
C THR A 27 6.06 11.24 2.55
N ILE A 28 4.82 11.74 2.55
CA ILE A 28 3.77 11.30 3.47
C ILE A 28 3.47 9.81 3.25
N VAL A 29 3.21 9.39 2.01
CA VAL A 29 2.92 7.97 1.69
C VAL A 29 4.07 7.05 2.07
N ARG A 30 5.32 7.43 1.74
CA ARG A 30 6.51 6.67 2.15
C ARG A 30 6.61 6.51 3.67
N ASN A 31 6.24 7.55 4.42
CA ASN A 31 6.27 7.54 5.88
C ASN A 31 5.06 6.84 6.53
N ALA A 32 3.89 6.86 5.89
CA ALA A 32 2.65 6.29 6.42
C ALA A 32 2.75 4.76 6.59
N GLY A 33 3.46 4.09 5.67
CA GLY A 33 3.73 2.66 5.74
C GLY A 33 4.81 2.24 6.76
N LYS A 34 5.32 3.12 7.62
CA LYS A 34 6.48 2.82 8.50
C LYS A 34 6.28 1.65 9.46
N SER A 35 5.05 1.34 9.87
CA SER A 35 4.78 0.20 10.75
C SER A 35 4.60 -1.11 9.97
N PHE A 36 4.34 -1.00 8.67
CA PHE A 36 4.15 -2.12 7.75
C PHE A 36 5.51 -2.44 7.13
N ARG A 37 6.09 -3.55 7.56
CA ARG A 37 7.46 -3.92 7.20
C ARG A 37 7.51 -5.34 6.67
N ASP A 38 8.63 -5.69 6.07
CA ASP A 38 9.00 -7.08 5.86
C ASP A 38 9.76 -7.65 7.06
N LYS A 39 10.01 -8.95 7.08
CA LYS A 39 10.79 -9.60 8.16
C LYS A 39 12.23 -9.07 8.28
N THR A 40 12.74 -8.35 7.29
CA THR A 40 14.05 -7.67 7.36
C THR A 40 13.97 -6.27 7.96
N ASN A 41 12.78 -5.88 8.44
CA ASN A 41 12.47 -4.62 9.09
C ASN A 41 12.52 -3.41 8.13
N VAL A 42 12.30 -3.62 6.83
CA VAL A 42 12.21 -2.55 5.82
C VAL A 42 10.74 -2.19 5.59
N PRO A 43 10.36 -0.89 5.61
CA PRO A 43 9.00 -0.45 5.29
C PRO A 43 8.58 -0.89 3.88
N ILE A 44 7.35 -1.42 3.75
CA ILE A 44 6.85 -1.91 2.45
C ILE A 44 6.78 -0.78 1.42
N THR A 45 6.37 0.42 1.84
CA THR A 45 6.35 1.61 0.97
C THR A 45 7.73 1.98 0.44
N GLU A 46 8.79 1.72 1.20
CA GLU A 46 10.17 1.93 0.78
C GLU A 46 10.64 0.83 -0.18
N LEU A 47 10.30 -0.43 0.10
CA LEU A 47 10.57 -1.55 -0.81
C LEU A 47 9.92 -1.30 -2.17
N VAL A 48 8.68 -0.84 -2.21
CA VAL A 48 7.98 -0.49 -3.44
C VAL A 48 8.72 0.63 -4.18
N PHE A 49 9.09 1.70 -3.48
CA PHE A 49 9.79 2.84 -4.07
C PHE A 49 11.14 2.44 -4.68
N GLU A 50 11.97 1.68 -3.96
CA GLU A 50 13.28 1.23 -4.46
C GLU A 50 13.16 0.23 -5.62
N ASN A 51 12.12 -0.61 -5.65
CA ASN A 51 11.87 -1.47 -6.80
C ASN A 51 11.38 -0.69 -8.03
N LEU A 52 10.54 0.33 -7.84
CA LEU A 52 10.12 1.22 -8.94
C LEU A 52 11.31 1.95 -9.56
N LYS A 53 12.31 2.35 -8.76
CA LYS A 53 13.55 2.99 -9.25
C LYS A 53 14.38 2.12 -10.18
N GLN A 54 14.21 0.80 -10.14
CA GLN A 54 14.89 -0.11 -11.05
C GLN A 54 14.20 -0.18 -12.43
N ALA A 55 12.90 0.17 -12.49
CA ALA A 55 12.08 0.06 -13.68
C ALA A 55 11.75 1.43 -14.34
N LEU A 56 11.74 2.51 -13.55
CA LEU A 56 11.33 3.85 -13.97
C LEU A 56 12.34 4.92 -13.54
N PRO A 57 12.48 6.03 -14.27
CA PRO A 57 13.24 7.20 -13.82
C PRO A 57 12.67 7.77 -12.52
N GLU A 58 13.54 8.10 -11.55
CA GLU A 58 13.11 8.62 -10.24
C GLU A 58 12.16 9.84 -10.30
N PRO A 59 12.30 10.81 -11.22
CA PRO A 59 11.34 11.92 -11.35
C PRO A 59 9.91 11.52 -11.70
N GLU A 60 9.71 10.33 -12.27
CA GLU A 60 8.39 9.81 -12.63
C GLU A 60 7.73 9.03 -11.47
N ILE A 61 8.50 8.74 -10.41
CA ILE A 61 8.02 7.97 -9.26
C ILE A 61 7.45 8.95 -8.23
N ASN A 62 6.14 8.86 -8.01
CA ASN A 62 5.44 9.69 -7.03
C ASN A 62 4.47 8.86 -6.18
N PHE A 63 3.72 9.54 -5.31
CA PHE A 63 2.75 8.90 -4.42
C PHE A 63 1.71 8.06 -5.17
N GLU A 64 1.23 8.50 -6.35
CA GLU A 64 0.27 7.75 -7.17
C GLU A 64 0.88 6.45 -7.67
N THR A 65 2.15 6.49 -8.11
CA THR A 65 2.87 5.29 -8.54
C THR A 65 3.00 4.28 -7.40
N ILE A 66 3.34 4.75 -6.20
CA ILE A 66 3.49 3.88 -5.01
C ILE A 66 2.13 3.28 -4.61
N ILE A 67 1.07 4.09 -4.54
CA ILE A 67 -0.28 3.64 -4.20
C ILE A 67 -0.78 2.61 -5.22
N SER A 68 -0.56 2.88 -6.51
CA SER A 68 -0.97 1.95 -7.59
C SER A 68 -0.33 0.57 -7.42
N VAL A 69 0.95 0.53 -7.02
CA VAL A 69 1.63 -0.75 -6.72
C VAL A 69 1.03 -1.44 -5.50
N ILE A 70 0.71 -0.69 -4.44
CA ILE A 70 0.07 -1.25 -3.23
C ILE A 70 -1.31 -1.83 -3.56
N GLU A 71 -2.09 -1.15 -4.41
CA GLU A 71 -3.38 -1.64 -4.92
C GLU A 71 -3.22 -2.94 -5.73
N ASP A 72 -2.23 -2.99 -6.62
CA ASP A 72 -1.93 -4.20 -7.38
C ASP A 72 -1.49 -5.36 -6.48
N LEU A 73 -0.68 -5.10 -5.43
CA LEU A 73 -0.30 -6.11 -4.43
C LEU A 73 -1.51 -6.60 -3.64
N LEU A 74 -2.39 -5.68 -3.22
CA LEU A 74 -3.64 -6.02 -2.56
C LEU A 74 -4.50 -6.93 -3.45
N ALA A 75 -4.68 -6.57 -4.72
CA ALA A 75 -5.40 -7.38 -5.68
C ALA A 75 -4.74 -8.75 -5.84
N TYR A 76 -3.42 -8.81 -6.04
CA TYR A 76 -2.65 -10.06 -6.17
C TYR A 76 -2.90 -11.02 -4.99
N TYR A 77 -2.82 -10.53 -3.76
CA TYR A 77 -3.03 -11.37 -2.57
C TYR A 77 -4.49 -11.70 -2.29
N ALA A 78 -5.45 -10.92 -2.80
CA ALA A 78 -6.86 -11.29 -2.72
C ALA A 78 -7.20 -12.53 -3.58
N TYR A 79 -6.53 -12.68 -4.73
CA TYR A 79 -6.77 -13.80 -5.66
C TYR A 79 -5.86 -15.02 -5.46
N TYR A 80 -4.85 -14.94 -4.59
CA TYR A 80 -3.90 -16.04 -4.38
C TYR A 80 -4.54 -17.35 -3.86
N ASN A 81 -5.82 -17.32 -3.45
CA ASN A 81 -6.61 -18.50 -3.10
C ASN A 81 -7.17 -19.33 -4.29
N GLY A 82 -6.68 -19.12 -5.53
CA GLY A 82 -6.42 -20.30 -6.37
C GLY A 82 -6.88 -20.34 -7.82
N GLU A 83 -7.76 -19.48 -8.36
CA GLU A 83 -8.27 -19.75 -9.73
C GLU A 83 -8.38 -18.60 -10.74
N GLU A 84 -8.07 -17.34 -10.43
CA GLU A 84 -8.14 -16.28 -11.45
C GLU A 84 -6.86 -15.45 -11.59
N ARG A 85 -6.23 -15.58 -12.77
CA ARG A 85 -5.04 -14.83 -13.17
C ARG A 85 -5.46 -13.45 -13.64
N LEU A 86 -5.15 -12.41 -12.87
CA LEU A 86 -5.12 -11.04 -13.39
C LEU A 86 -4.13 -10.99 -14.57
N PRO A 87 -4.56 -10.57 -15.77
CA PRO A 87 -3.63 -10.27 -16.85
C PRO A 87 -3.10 -8.86 -16.63
N SER A 88 -1.98 -8.74 -15.92
CA SER A 88 -1.21 -7.50 -15.94
C SER A 88 0.29 -7.81 -16.08
N ILE A 89 1.00 -6.93 -16.79
CA ILE A 89 2.47 -6.90 -16.80
C ILE A 89 3.01 -6.79 -15.36
N THR A 90 2.27 -6.10 -14.47
CA THR A 90 2.61 -5.98 -13.06
C THR A 90 2.65 -7.32 -12.33
N ASN A 91 1.79 -8.29 -12.66
CA ASN A 91 1.79 -9.61 -12.02
C ASN A 91 3.11 -10.38 -12.26
N ALA A 92 3.64 -10.35 -13.50
CA ALA A 92 4.92 -10.99 -13.81
C ALA A 92 6.10 -10.33 -13.06
N PHE A 93 6.08 -9.00 -12.97
CA PHE A 93 7.06 -8.23 -12.22
C PHE A 93 6.97 -8.53 -10.71
N PHE A 94 5.78 -8.44 -10.12
CA PHE A 94 5.59 -8.64 -8.68
C PHE A 94 5.81 -10.08 -8.23
N LYS A 95 5.49 -11.09 -9.04
CA LYS A 95 5.82 -12.46 -8.68
C LYS A 95 7.33 -12.67 -8.54
N SER A 96 8.13 -12.04 -9.39
CA SER A 96 9.60 -12.15 -9.30
C SER A 96 10.20 -11.39 -8.11
N VAL A 97 9.58 -10.29 -7.68
CA VAL A 97 10.11 -9.40 -6.64
C VAL A 97 9.54 -9.72 -5.26
N PHE A 98 8.23 -9.96 -5.19
CA PHE A 98 7.46 -10.08 -3.94
C PHE A 98 6.78 -11.44 -3.75
N GLY A 99 6.85 -12.35 -4.73
CA GLY A 99 6.10 -13.62 -4.73
C GLY A 99 6.38 -14.53 -3.51
N GLU A 100 7.50 -14.33 -2.84
CA GLU A 100 7.91 -15.06 -1.62
C GLU A 100 8.29 -14.11 -0.46
N HIS A 101 7.93 -12.82 -0.55
CA HIS A 101 8.33 -11.87 0.47
C HIS A 101 7.62 -12.19 1.79
N ASN A 102 8.41 -12.32 2.85
CA ASN A 102 7.86 -12.55 4.18
C ASN A 102 7.52 -11.19 4.80
N TRP A 103 6.22 -10.89 4.85
CA TRP A 103 5.69 -9.69 5.48
C TRP A 103 5.75 -9.79 7.01
N ASP A 104 6.03 -8.68 7.68
CA ASP A 104 6.22 -8.64 9.14
C ASP A 104 4.91 -8.44 9.88
N PHE A 105 4.06 -9.46 9.82
CA PHE A 105 2.88 -9.55 10.66
C PHE A 105 2.76 -10.93 11.32
N THR A 106 1.95 -11.00 12.37
CA THR A 106 1.44 -12.25 12.93
C THR A 106 -0.06 -12.14 13.20
N ILE A 107 -0.74 -13.27 13.30
CA ILE A 107 -2.15 -13.30 13.69
C ILE A 107 -2.23 -13.20 15.22
N ALA A 108 -3.01 -12.26 15.73
CA ALA A 108 -3.28 -12.16 17.16
C ALA A 108 -3.98 -13.44 17.64
N GLY A 109 -3.39 -14.13 18.61
CA GLY A 109 -3.88 -15.45 19.05
C GLY A 109 -3.39 -16.64 18.20
N ALA A 110 -2.52 -16.41 17.21
CA ALA A 110 -1.79 -17.42 16.45
C ALA A 110 -2.64 -18.43 15.66
N LYS A 111 -3.89 -18.10 15.34
CA LYS A 111 -4.77 -18.95 14.54
C LYS A 111 -5.46 -18.19 13.43
N GLU A 112 -5.34 -18.70 12.21
CA GLU A 112 -6.06 -18.23 11.03
C GLU A 112 -7.48 -18.82 11.02
N GLU A 113 -8.33 -18.31 11.91
CA GLU A 113 -9.76 -18.60 11.96
C GLU A 113 -10.54 -17.34 11.58
N HIS A 114 -11.75 -17.48 11.04
CA HIS A 114 -12.59 -16.31 10.69
C HIS A 114 -12.70 -15.34 11.88
N GLY A 115 -12.57 -14.03 11.62
CA GLY A 115 -12.61 -13.04 12.69
C GLY A 115 -11.27 -12.77 13.38
N TYR A 116 -10.14 -12.99 12.71
CA TYR A 116 -8.81 -12.71 13.29
C TYR A 116 -8.40 -11.22 13.24
N ARG A 117 -7.41 -10.84 14.05
CA ARG A 117 -6.73 -9.53 14.01
C ARG A 117 -5.24 -9.72 13.69
N LEU A 118 -4.59 -8.67 13.18
CA LEU A 118 -3.15 -8.66 12.90
C LEU A 118 -2.36 -7.96 14.00
N ASN A 119 -1.14 -8.45 14.23
CA ASN A 119 -0.06 -7.75 14.91
C ASN A 119 0.88 -7.16 13.85
N ILE A 120 1.08 -5.84 13.89
CA ILE A 120 1.86 -5.09 12.90
C ILE A 120 2.72 -4.05 13.64
N PRO A 121 4.06 -4.17 13.67
CA PRO A 121 4.85 -5.32 13.19
C PRO A 121 4.59 -6.60 14.02
N SER A 122 5.22 -7.73 13.65
CA SER A 122 5.03 -9.00 14.37
C SER A 122 5.20 -8.84 15.88
N ASN A 123 4.34 -9.51 16.64
CA ASN A 123 4.30 -9.48 18.12
C ASN A 123 4.00 -8.09 18.73
N THR A 124 3.64 -7.11 17.92
CA THR A 124 3.18 -5.79 18.38
C THR A 124 1.70 -5.66 18.09
N GLU A 125 0.88 -5.40 19.11
CA GLU A 125 -0.55 -5.18 18.90
C GLU A 125 -0.75 -3.99 17.95
N TYR A 126 -1.48 -4.23 16.87
CA TYR A 126 -1.83 -3.17 15.94
C TYR A 126 -3.06 -2.42 16.46
N ALA A 127 -2.85 -1.21 16.98
CA ALA A 127 -3.88 -0.41 17.64
C ALA A 127 -5.12 -0.14 16.76
N PHE A 128 -4.94 -0.10 15.43
CA PHE A 128 -6.01 0.10 14.45
C PHE A 128 -6.48 -1.20 13.78
N GLY A 129 -6.08 -2.35 14.33
CA GLY A 129 -6.41 -3.67 13.82
C GLY A 129 -7.90 -3.92 13.92
N LYS A 130 -8.56 -3.92 12.76
CA LYS A 130 -9.93 -4.38 12.62
C LYS A 130 -9.93 -5.91 12.64
N ILE A 131 -11.11 -6.48 12.78
CA ILE A 131 -11.32 -7.91 12.64
C ILE A 131 -11.49 -8.22 11.15
N SER A 132 -10.86 -9.29 10.65
CA SER A 132 -11.11 -9.81 9.30
C SER A 132 -12.52 -10.39 9.24
N LEU A 133 -13.38 -9.78 8.42
CA LEU A 133 -14.79 -10.17 8.30
C LEU A 133 -15.15 -10.67 6.91
N ASN A 134 -14.32 -10.41 5.89
CA ASN A 134 -14.67 -10.70 4.49
C ASN A 134 -13.93 -11.92 3.93
N TYR A 135 -13.60 -12.89 4.78
CA TYR A 135 -12.83 -14.08 4.39
C TYR A 135 -11.47 -13.75 3.74
N GLU A 136 -10.91 -12.59 4.07
CA GLU A 136 -9.58 -12.19 3.62
C GLU A 136 -8.53 -13.13 4.23
N ASN A 137 -7.54 -13.55 3.44
CA ASN A 137 -6.36 -14.19 4.00
C ASN A 137 -5.46 -13.16 4.73
N PRO A 138 -4.60 -13.58 5.66
CA PRO A 138 -3.81 -12.65 6.49
C PRO A 138 -2.99 -11.64 5.70
N THR A 139 -2.44 -12.06 4.55
CA THR A 139 -1.62 -11.19 3.70
C THR A 139 -2.48 -10.15 2.98
N GLN A 140 -3.62 -10.55 2.42
CA GLN A 140 -4.59 -9.60 1.85
C GLN A 140 -5.01 -8.58 2.91
N PHE A 141 -5.38 -9.05 4.10
CA PHE A 141 -5.83 -8.19 5.19
C PHE A 141 -4.72 -7.21 5.65
N TYR A 142 -3.47 -7.66 5.65
CA TYR A 142 -2.30 -6.82 5.90
C TYR A 142 -2.16 -5.69 4.87
N PHE A 143 -2.29 -6.00 3.58
CA PHE A 143 -2.20 -4.98 2.51
C PHE A 143 -3.40 -4.04 2.48
N GLN A 144 -4.61 -4.49 2.83
CA GLN A 144 -5.77 -3.60 3.01
C GLN A 144 -5.50 -2.58 4.09
N HIS A 145 -4.96 -3.03 5.22
CA HIS A 145 -4.59 -2.14 6.31
C HIS A 145 -3.47 -1.17 5.89
N LEU A 146 -2.44 -1.62 5.17
CA LEU A 146 -1.41 -0.74 4.62
C LEU A 146 -2.05 0.35 3.74
N PHE A 147 -2.89 -0.05 2.78
CA PHE A 147 -3.57 0.84 1.85
C PHE A 147 -4.38 1.93 2.56
N PHE A 148 -5.18 1.54 3.57
CA PHE A 148 -5.97 2.49 4.37
C PHE A 148 -5.14 3.39 5.29
N ASN A 149 -3.87 3.06 5.56
CA ASN A 149 -2.99 3.95 6.32
C ASN A 149 -2.21 4.89 5.39
N THR A 150 -2.05 4.53 4.11
CA THR A 150 -1.35 5.35 3.10
C THR A 150 -2.26 6.33 2.35
N CYS A 151 -3.57 6.12 2.38
CA CYS A 151 -4.59 6.96 1.72
C CYS A 151 -5.46 7.69 2.75
#